data_AF-A0A1B6LN06-F1
#
_entry.id   AF-A0A1B6LN06-F1
#
_cell.length_a   1.000
_cell.length_b   1.000
_cell.length_c   1.000
_cell.angle_alpha   90.00
_cell.angle_beta   90.00
_cell.angle_gamma   90.00
#
_symmetry.space_group_name_H-M   'P 1'
#
loop_
_entity.id
_entity.type
_entity.pdbx_description
1 polymer ?
#
loop_
_entity_poly.entity_id
_entity_poly.type
_entity_poly.pdbx_seq_one_letter_code
_entity_poly.pdbx_strand_id
1 'polypeptide(L)'
;IYYILSKIASVIEVNFHQEKISVAHRLPQTQQGRHPSIIVKFLSRTTKAEWMKAAKEHRNLTASMLCNSWTPTGVFLNDHLTGLNKMLLGRSKDLVRQRKLAVAWCRDCKVLVRREMDG
;
A
#
# COMPACT_ATOMS: atom_id res chain seq x y z
N ILE A 1 17.21 -1.15 0.70
CA ILE A 1 15.78 -0.90 1.01
C ILE A 1 15.51 0.59 1.15
N TYR A 2 16.24 1.30 2.02
CA TYR A 2 16.04 2.73 2.25
C TYR A 2 16.19 3.61 1.00
N TYR A 3 17.11 3.29 0.08
CA TYR A 3 17.18 3.95 -1.24
C TYR A 3 15.86 3.87 -2.05
N ILE A 4 15.20 2.70 -2.04
CA ILE A 4 13.92 2.55 -2.74
C ILE A 4 12.84 3.38 -2.04
N LEU A 5 12.85 3.42 -0.71
CA LEU A 5 11.92 4.23 0.06
C LEU A 5 12.13 5.73 -0.20
N SER A 6 13.37 6.21 -0.28
CA SER A 6 13.63 7.62 -0.59
C SER A 6 13.20 7.98 -2.02
N LYS A 7 13.37 7.08 -2.99
CA LYS A 7 12.83 7.27 -4.35
C LYS A 7 11.32 7.30 -4.38
N ILE A 8 10.65 6.39 -3.68
CA ILE A 8 9.19 6.40 -3.55
C ILE A 8 8.74 7.71 -2.93
N ALA A 9 9.38 8.14 -1.84
CA ALA A 9 9.04 9.38 -1.14
C ALA A 9 9.14 10.61 -2.04
N SER A 10 10.21 10.67 -2.85
CA SER A 10 10.41 11.72 -3.85
C SER A 10 9.31 11.73 -4.91
N VAL A 11 8.87 10.57 -5.39
CA VAL A 11 7.85 10.48 -6.45
C VAL A 11 6.45 10.78 -5.91
N ILE A 12 6.17 10.44 -4.64
CA ILE A 12 4.89 10.76 -4.00
C ILE A 12 4.94 12.08 -3.21
N GLU A 13 6.00 12.86 -3.34
CA GLU A 13 6.15 14.20 -2.75
C GLU A 13 5.96 14.24 -1.21
N VAL A 14 6.53 13.26 -0.50
CA VAL A 14 6.55 13.24 0.98
C VAL A 14 7.96 13.37 1.53
N ASN A 15 8.07 13.98 2.71
CA ASN A 15 9.35 14.10 3.40
C ASN A 15 9.86 12.73 3.88
N PHE A 16 11.07 12.36 3.46
CA PHE A 16 11.75 11.13 3.86
C PHE A 16 12.82 11.42 4.91
N HIS A 17 12.63 10.83 6.09
CA HIS A 17 13.67 10.76 7.12
C HIS A 17 13.80 9.31 7.56
N GLN A 18 14.97 8.71 7.37
CA GLN A 18 15.21 7.31 7.72
C GLN A 18 14.96 7.06 9.22
N GLU A 19 15.22 8.04 10.07
CA GLU A 19 14.95 8.00 11.51
C GLU A 19 13.47 7.80 11.87
N LYS A 20 12.54 8.16 10.98
CA LYS A 20 11.09 7.93 11.19
C LYS A 20 10.67 6.48 10.90
N ILE A 21 11.59 5.61 10.49
CA ILE A 21 11.36 4.20 10.20
C ILE A 21 11.92 3.35 11.34
N SER A 22 11.05 2.59 11.99
CA SER A 22 11.43 1.61 13.00
C SER A 22 12.10 0.40 12.37
N VAL A 23 11.51 -0.15 11.31
CA VAL A 23 11.98 -1.36 10.62
C VAL A 23 11.60 -1.30 9.15
N ALA A 24 12.51 -1.70 8.26
CA ALA A 24 12.18 -1.99 6.87
C ALA A 24 12.94 -3.21 6.35
N HIS A 25 12.21 -4.21 5.84
CA HIS A 25 12.80 -5.45 5.31
C HIS A 25 11.95 -6.01 4.16
N ARG A 26 12.55 -6.91 3.36
CA ARG A 26 11.84 -7.67 2.32
C ARG A 26 11.12 -8.85 2.98
N LEU A 27 9.89 -9.11 2.58
CA LEU A 27 9.22 -10.37 2.92
C LEU A 27 9.81 -11.52 2.08
N PRO A 28 9.80 -12.76 2.59
CA PRO A 28 10.02 -13.93 1.76
C PRO A 28 9.00 -13.98 0.61
N GLN A 29 9.47 -14.29 -0.59
CA GLN A 29 8.62 -14.44 -1.77
C GLN A 29 8.58 -15.91 -2.18
N THR A 30 7.38 -16.47 -2.30
CA THR A 30 7.19 -17.85 -2.75
C THR A 30 6.82 -17.93 -4.24
N GLN A 31 6.39 -16.82 -4.86
CA GLN A 31 6.01 -16.77 -6.27
C GLN A 31 7.19 -16.38 -7.16
N GLN A 32 7.51 -17.22 -8.14
CA GLN A 32 8.52 -16.94 -9.16
C GLN A 32 8.09 -15.75 -10.03
N GLY A 33 9.07 -14.97 -10.50
CA GLY A 33 8.83 -13.83 -11.38
C GLY A 33 8.29 -12.57 -10.70
N ARG A 34 8.12 -12.55 -9.37
CA ARG A 34 7.71 -11.35 -8.62
C ARG A 34 8.81 -10.89 -7.68
N HIS A 35 9.07 -9.58 -7.67
CA HIS A 35 9.95 -9.00 -6.66
C HIS A 35 9.34 -9.14 -5.25
N PRO A 36 10.12 -9.48 -4.22
CA PRO A 36 9.59 -9.58 -2.87
C PRO A 36 9.11 -8.23 -2.35
N SER A 37 7.94 -8.20 -1.70
CA SER A 37 7.39 -6.97 -1.12
C SER A 37 8.30 -6.42 -0.02
N ILE A 38 8.31 -5.10 0.15
CA ILE A 38 9.00 -4.43 1.25
C ILE A 38 7.95 -4.12 2.32
N ILE A 39 8.17 -4.57 3.55
CA ILE A 39 7.41 -4.10 4.72
C ILE A 39 8.17 -2.94 5.34
N VAL A 40 7.42 -1.90 5.73
CA VAL A 40 7.93 -0.75 6.46
C VAL A 40 7.06 -0.53 7.70
N LYS A 41 7.71 -0.44 8.86
CA LYS A 41 7.11 -0.01 10.12
C LYS A 41 7.60 1.41 10.42
N PHE A 42 6.70 2.38 10.33
CA PHE A 42 6.98 3.75 10.75
C PHE A 42 6.90 3.90 12.28
N LEU A 43 7.64 4.84 12.84
CA LEU A 43 7.55 5.20 14.27
C LEU A 43 6.23 5.90 14.61
N SER A 44 5.67 6.66 13.65
CA SER A 44 4.43 7.41 13.83
C SER A 44 3.34 6.95 12.86
N ARG A 45 2.10 6.84 13.37
CA ARG A 45 0.91 6.62 12.55
C ARG A 45 0.66 7.76 11.58
N THR A 46 0.99 8.99 11.97
CA THR A 46 0.83 10.18 11.13
C THR A 46 1.73 10.12 9.91
N THR A 47 3.01 9.75 10.05
CA THR A 47 3.93 9.59 8.93
C THR A 47 3.47 8.48 7.97
N LYS A 48 3.00 7.36 8.51
CA LYS A 48 2.40 6.31 7.68
C LYS A 48 1.17 6.85 6.92
N ALA A 49 0.28 7.56 7.58
CA ALA A 49 -0.94 8.09 6.98
C ALA A 49 -0.64 9.12 5.87
N GLU A 50 0.36 9.99 6.07
CA GLU A 50 0.87 10.92 5.07
C GLU A 50 1.31 10.20 3.80
N TRP A 51 2.18 9.18 3.93
CA TRP A 51 2.63 8.35 2.81
C TRP A 51 1.49 7.66 2.09
N MET A 52 0.55 7.08 2.85
CA MET A 52 -0.61 6.39 2.28
C MET A 52 -1.59 7.33 1.57
N LYS A 53 -1.72 8.58 2.04
CA LYS A 53 -2.53 9.62 1.38
C LYS A 53 -1.87 10.05 0.08
N ALA A 54 -0.59 10.42 0.14
CA ALA A 54 0.15 10.90 -1.02
C ALA A 54 0.23 9.84 -2.14
N ALA A 55 0.44 8.57 -1.79
CA ALA A 55 0.42 7.48 -2.75
C ALA A 55 -0.94 7.25 -3.43
N LYS A 56 -2.06 7.61 -2.77
CA LYS A 56 -3.40 7.53 -3.38
C LYS A 56 -3.67 8.67 -4.37
N GLU A 57 -3.04 9.82 -4.15
CA GLU A 57 -3.08 10.98 -5.04
C GLU A 57 -2.22 10.71 -6.29
N HIS A 58 -1.05 10.08 -6.10
CA HIS A 58 -0.15 9.66 -7.17
C HIS A 58 -0.52 8.28 -7.73
N ARG A 59 -1.71 8.18 -8.35
CA ARG A 59 -2.14 6.94 -9.00
C ARG A 59 -1.17 6.59 -10.15
N ASN A 60 -0.89 5.30 -10.32
CA ASN A 60 -0.04 4.73 -11.39
C ASN A 60 1.48 4.86 -11.19
N LEU A 61 1.97 4.77 -9.96
CA LEU A 61 3.39 4.58 -9.71
C LEU A 61 3.93 3.36 -10.47
N THR A 62 5.01 3.54 -11.20
CA THR A 62 5.74 2.46 -11.86
C THR A 62 7.17 2.36 -11.34
N ALA A 63 7.78 1.19 -11.47
CA ALA A 63 9.17 0.97 -11.09
C ALA A 63 10.14 1.86 -11.89
N SER A 64 9.81 2.20 -13.14
CA SER A 64 10.60 3.11 -13.98
C SER A 64 10.64 4.55 -13.44
N MET A 65 9.61 5.00 -12.70
CA MET A 65 9.62 6.30 -12.02
C MET A 65 10.62 6.34 -10.84
N LEU A 66 10.95 5.18 -10.27
CA LEU A 66 11.94 5.08 -9.19
C LEU A 66 13.37 4.99 -9.73
N CYS A 67 13.53 4.28 -10.86
CA CYS A 67 14.78 4.14 -11.56
C CYS A 67 14.51 3.89 -13.06
N ASN A 68 14.99 4.78 -13.92
CA ASN A 68 14.68 4.76 -15.36
C ASN A 68 15.07 3.46 -16.09
N SER A 69 16.04 2.70 -15.56
CA SER A 69 16.48 1.42 -16.14
C SER A 69 15.59 0.23 -15.77
N TRP A 70 14.59 0.41 -14.89
CA TRP A 70 13.70 -0.66 -14.47
C TRP A 70 12.49 -0.79 -15.39
N THR A 71 12.05 -2.02 -15.64
CA THR A 71 10.81 -2.30 -16.38
C THR A 71 9.61 -1.60 -15.72
N PRO A 72 8.72 -0.93 -16.48
CA PRO A 72 7.62 -0.11 -15.95
C PRO A 72 6.48 -0.97 -15.38
N THR A 73 6.76 -1.67 -14.28
CA THR A 73 5.79 -2.49 -13.53
C THR A 73 5.16 -1.65 -12.43
N GLY A 74 3.88 -1.90 -12.12
CA GLY A 74 3.14 -1.14 -11.11
C GLY A 74 3.72 -1.29 -9.70
N VAL A 75 3.87 -0.17 -9.00
CA VAL A 75 4.31 -0.08 -7.60
C VAL A 75 3.11 0.33 -6.75
N PHE A 76 2.84 -0.44 -5.70
CA PHE A 76 1.66 -0.22 -4.85
C PHE A 76 2.05 -0.09 -3.39
N LEU A 77 1.51 0.94 -2.73
CA LEU A 77 1.61 1.13 -1.29
C LEU A 77 0.28 0.74 -0.65
N ASN A 78 0.32 -0.25 0.24
CA ASN A 78 -0.85 -0.82 0.89
C ASN A 78 -0.58 -1.08 2.37
N ASP A 79 -1.65 -1.14 3.16
CA ASP A 79 -1.57 -1.62 4.54
C ASP A 79 -1.14 -3.09 4.60
N HIS A 80 -0.22 -3.40 5.52
CA HIS A 80 0.12 -4.79 5.80
C HIS A 80 -0.93 -5.41 6.73
N LEU A 81 -1.83 -6.20 6.14
CA LEU A 81 -2.92 -6.88 6.83
C LEU A 81 -2.52 -8.26 7.35
N THR A 82 -3.10 -8.66 8.48
CA THR A 82 -3.09 -10.06 8.95
C THR A 82 -3.83 -10.97 7.97
N GLY A 83 -3.59 -12.29 8.05
CA GLY A 83 -4.28 -13.27 7.20
C GLY A 83 -5.82 -13.16 7.33
N LEU A 84 -6.31 -13.00 8.56
CA LEU A 84 -7.73 -12.78 8.84
C LEU A 84 -8.26 -11.52 8.15
N ASN A 85 -7.58 -10.38 8.28
CA ASN A 85 -8.05 -9.13 7.68
C ASN A 85 -7.95 -9.16 6.14
N LYS A 86 -6.98 -9.87 5.56
CA LYS A 86 -6.93 -10.11 4.11
C LYS A 86 -8.14 -10.91 3.64
N MET A 87 -8.47 -11.99 4.34
CA MET A 87 -9.65 -12.82 4.04
C MET A 87 -10.95 -12.02 4.18
N LEU A 88 -11.10 -11.25 5.26
CA LEU A 88 -12.26 -10.38 5.48
C LEU A 88 -12.39 -9.32 4.38
N LEU A 89 -11.31 -8.66 4.00
CA LEU A 89 -11.30 -7.68 2.90
C LEU A 89 -11.68 -8.34 1.57
N GLY A 90 -11.16 -9.53 1.30
CA GLY A 90 -11.50 -10.32 0.10
C GLY A 90 -13.00 -10.60 0.02
N ARG A 91 -13.57 -11.21 1.07
CA ARG A 91 -15.01 -11.49 1.16
C ARG A 91 -15.86 -10.22 1.05
N SER A 92 -15.43 -9.13 1.68
CA SER A 92 -16.14 -7.85 1.60
C SER A 92 -16.17 -7.31 0.16
N LYS A 93 -15.06 -7.44 -0.59
CA LYS A 93 -15.03 -7.09 -2.01
C LYS A 93 -15.89 -8.02 -2.88
N ASP A 94 -16.00 -9.29 -2.52
CA ASP A 94 -16.91 -10.22 -3.21
C ASP A 94 -18.37 -9.82 -3.02
N LEU A 95 -18.75 -9.41 -1.81
CA LEU A 95 -20.09 -8.87 -1.54
C LEU A 95 -20.38 -7.59 -2.33
N VAL A 96 -19.38 -6.73 -2.59
CA VAL A 96 -19.52 -5.58 -3.49
C VAL A 96 -19.80 -6.04 -4.92
N ARG A 97 -19.05 -7.03 -5.43
CA ARG A 97 -19.29 -7.60 -6.78
C ARG A 97 -20.68 -8.22 -6.91
N GLN A 98 -21.18 -8.83 -5.83
CA GLN A 98 -22.52 -9.38 -5.72
C GLN A 98 -23.61 -8.31 -5.48
N ARG A 99 -23.26 -7.02 -5.48
CA ARG A 99 -24.17 -5.89 -5.22
C ARG A 99 -24.86 -5.94 -3.85
N LYS A 100 -24.26 -6.61 -2.87
CA LYS A 100 -24.73 -6.68 -1.47
C LYS A 100 -24.14 -5.57 -0.59
N LEU A 101 -23.05 -4.96 -1.05
CA LEU A 101 -22.42 -3.79 -0.45
C LEU A 101 -22.13 -2.78 -1.56
N ALA A 102 -22.20 -1.49 -1.26
CA ALA A 102 -21.83 -0.44 -2.19
C ALA A 102 -20.30 -0.40 -2.40
N VAL A 103 -19.52 -0.41 -1.31
CA VAL A 103 -18.05 -0.32 -1.36
C VAL A 103 -17.41 -1.09 -0.21
N ALA A 104 -16.20 -1.63 -0.44
CA ALA A 104 -15.35 -2.22 0.58
C ALA A 104 -13.90 -1.75 0.39
N TRP A 105 -13.27 -1.27 1.46
CA TRP A 105 -11.89 -0.77 1.42
C TRP A 105 -11.14 -1.03 2.73
N CYS A 106 -9.83 -0.75 2.72
CA CYS A 106 -9.00 -0.81 3.92
C CYS A 106 -8.45 0.58 4.23
N ARG A 107 -8.45 0.92 5.52
CA ARG A 107 -7.74 2.09 6.06
C ARG A 107 -7.26 1.78 7.47
N ASP A 108 -5.99 2.09 7.75
CA ASP A 108 -5.37 1.83 9.05
C ASP A 108 -5.49 0.39 9.52
N CYS A 109 -5.29 -0.53 8.58
CA CYS A 109 -5.43 -1.97 8.77
C CYS A 109 -6.84 -2.44 9.19
N LYS A 110 -7.85 -1.57 9.13
CA LYS A 110 -9.26 -1.89 9.36
C LYS A 110 -9.98 -2.08 8.02
N VAL A 111 -10.79 -3.13 7.95
CA VAL A 111 -11.71 -3.35 6.82
C VAL A 111 -12.95 -2.51 7.07
N LEU A 112 -13.27 -1.65 6.11
CA LEU A 112 -14.41 -0.75 6.13
C LEU A 112 -15.33 -1.10 4.97
N VAL A 113 -16.64 -1.03 5.21
CA VAL A 113 -17.67 -1.31 4.22
C VAL A 113 -18.71 -0.22 4.25
N ARG A 114 -19.35 0.01 3.11
CA ARG A 114 -20.53 0.86 2.98
C ARG A 114 -21.63 0.05 2.32
N ARG A 115 -22.83 0.08 2.90
CA ARG A 115 -23.98 -0.71 2.41
C ARG A 115 -24.70 -0.03 1.25
N GLU A 116 -24.92 1.27 1.35
CA GLU A 116 -25.66 2.08 0.37
C GLU A 116 -24.77 3.21 -0.17
N MET A 117 -25.01 3.70 -1.38
CA MET A 117 -24.39 4.96 -1.80
C MET A 117 -25.16 6.08 -1.13
N ASP A 118 -24.48 6.96 -0.40
CA ASP A 118 -25.10 8.20 0.08
C ASP A 118 -25.60 8.96 -1.17
N GLY A 119 -26.89 9.32 -1.17
CA GLY A 119 -27.53 10.09 -2.25
C GLY A 119 -27.02 11.52 -2.34
#